data_AF-A0A1F4DTE9-F1
#
_entry.id   AF-A0A1F4DTE9-F1
#
_cell.length_a   1.000
_cell.length_b   1.000
_cell.length_c   1.000
_cell.angle_alpha   90.00
_cell.angle_beta   90.00
_cell.angle_gamma   90.00
#
_symmetry.space_group_name_H-M   'P 1'
#
loop_
_entity.id
_entity.type
_entity.pdbx_description
1 polymer ?
#
loop_
_entity_poly.entity_id
_entity_poly.type
_entity_poly.pdbx_seq_one_letter_code
_entity_poly.pdbx_strand_id
1 'polypeptide(L)' 'MTQGVPYRDGMWAVSPFNFDAGIRSGTHLPPKVQLVDLTLREGRQVDGVCLRLDDVVEFARPVIGRALLRR' A
#
# COMPACT_ATOMS: atom_id res chain seq x y z
N MET A 1 16.29 5.51 12.53
CA MET A 1 16.38 6.91 12.07
C MET A 1 15.19 7.19 11.18
N THR A 2 14.13 7.76 11.73
CA THR A 2 12.97 8.22 10.97
C THR A 2 12.84 9.70 11.29
N GLN A 3 13.03 10.53 10.27
CA GLN A 3 13.00 11.99 10.43
C GLN A 3 11.61 12.40 10.93
N GLY A 4 11.58 13.26 11.95
CA GLY A 4 10.38 13.83 12.57
C GLY A 4 9.70 14.87 11.68
N VAL A 5 9.42 14.52 10.42
CA VAL A 5 8.66 15.35 9.49
C VAL A 5 7.22 14.87 9.50
N PRO A 6 6.23 15.74 9.79
CA PRO A 6 4.83 15.38 9.71
C PRO A 6 4.44 14.98 8.28
N TYR A 7 3.40 14.14 8.17
CA TYR A 7 2.81 13.72 6.91
C TYR A 7 2.59 14.91 5.95
N ARG A 8 3.03 14.77 4.70
CA ARG A 8 2.84 15.75 3.63
C ARG A 8 2.22 15.07 2.44
N ASP A 9 1.11 15.63 1.97
CA ASP A 9 0.39 15.10 0.81
C ASP A 9 1.30 15.09 -0.43
N GLY A 10 1.32 13.97 -1.17
CA GLY A 10 2.21 13.76 -2.32
C GLY A 10 3.67 13.39 -1.99
N MET A 11 4.08 13.35 -0.72
CA MET A 11 5.43 13.00 -0.29
C MET A 11 5.39 11.68 0.47
N TRP A 12 5.41 10.57 -0.28
CA TRP A 12 5.57 9.24 0.30
C TRP A 12 6.95 9.16 0.97
N ALA A 13 7.01 8.70 2.21
CA ALA A 13 8.28 8.38 2.86
C ALA A 13 8.89 7.16 2.17
N VAL A 14 9.69 7.43 1.14
CA VAL A 14 10.38 6.44 0.33
C VAL A 14 11.87 6.48 0.66
N SER A 15 12.54 5.32 0.61
CA SER A 15 13.99 5.31 0.75
C SER A 15 14.62 6.08 -0.43
N PRO A 16 15.70 6.82 -0.19
CA PRO A 16 16.41 7.54 -1.25
C PRO A 16 17.00 6.61 -2.32
N PHE A 17 17.09 5.31 -2.05
CA PHE A 17 17.66 4.30 -2.94
C PHE A 17 16.62 3.54 -3.78
N ASN A 18 15.34 3.89 -3.71
CA ASN A 18 14.25 3.13 -4.36
C ASN A 18 14.40 2.96 -5.88
N PHE A 19 15.17 3.84 -6.52
CA PHE A 19 15.46 3.79 -7.96
C PHE A 19 16.95 3.67 -8.29
N ASP A 20 17.79 3.39 -7.30
CA ASP A 20 19.22 3.22 -7.52
C ASP A 20 19.49 2.07 -8.52
N ALA A 21 20.31 2.34 -9.53
CA ALA A 21 20.57 1.39 -10.61
C ALA A 21 21.29 0.12 -10.11
N GLY A 22 22.18 0.27 -9.12
CA GLY A 22 22.85 -0.85 -8.47
C GLY A 22 21.85 -1.77 -7.77
N ILE A 23 20.94 -1.21 -6.98
CA ILE A 23 19.89 -1.98 -6.28
C ILE A 23 18.91 -2.63 -7.27
N ARG A 24 18.45 -1.89 -8.28
CA ARG A 24 17.51 -2.42 -9.27
C ARG A 24 18.10 -3.53 -10.12
N SER A 25 19.39 -3.45 -10.47
CA SER A 25 20.05 -4.49 -11.28
C SER A 25 20.08 -5.87 -10.61
N GLY A 26 20.06 -5.93 -9.28
CA GLY A 26 19.98 -7.19 -8.51
C GLY A 26 18.55 -7.67 -8.22
N THR A 27 17.53 -6.99 -8.74
CA THR A 27 16.13 -7.34 -8.47
C THR A 27 15.66 -8.46 -9.41
N HIS A 28 15.39 -9.64 -8.85
CA HIS A 28 14.89 -10.80 -9.57
C HIS A 28 13.43 -11.08 -9.23
N LEU A 29 12.51 -10.30 -9.80
CA LEU A 29 11.07 -10.54 -9.61
C LEU A 29 10.58 -11.65 -10.56
N PRO A 30 9.61 -12.47 -10.11
CA PRO A 30 8.98 -13.44 -10.99
C PRO A 30 8.20 -12.73 -12.13
N PRO A 31 7.97 -13.40 -13.27
CA PRO A 31 7.17 -12.86 -14.37
C PRO A 31 5.75 -12.43 -13.95
N LYS A 32 5.23 -13.02 -12.87
CA LYS A 32 3.95 -12.65 -12.26
C LYS A 32 4.15 -12.33 -10.80
N VAL A 33 3.90 -11.08 -10.44
CA VAL A 33 3.86 -10.62 -9.05
C VAL A 33 2.40 -10.60 -8.58
N GLN A 34 2.16 -11.10 -7.38
CA GLN A 34 0.88 -10.95 -6.70
C GLN A 34 1.01 -9.83 -5.67
N LEU A 35 0.05 -8.91 -5.67
CA LEU A 35 -0.04 -7.85 -4.68
C LEU A 35 -1.15 -8.22 -3.70
N VAL A 36 -0.83 -8.15 -2.41
CA VAL A 36 -1.82 -8.29 -1.34
C VAL A 36 -2.19 -6.87 -0.90
N ASP A 37 -3.48 -6.53 -1.01
CA ASP A 37 -3.99 -5.28 -0.46
C ASP A 37 -4.07 -5.40 1.06
N LEU A 38 -3.32 -4.56 1.75
CA LEU A 38 -3.27 -4.53 3.21
C LEU A 38 -3.95 -3.28 3.80
N THR A 39 -4.68 -2.52 3.00
CA THR A 39 -5.24 -1.22 3.40
C THR A 39 -6.16 -1.33 4.61
N LEU A 40 -7.07 -2.31 4.60
CA LEU A 40 -8.01 -2.54 5.70
C LEU A 40 -7.38 -3.20 6.93
N ARG A 41 -6.14 -3.70 6.83
CA ARG A 41 -5.38 -4.26 7.95
C ARG A 41 -4.46 -3.22 8.55
N GLU A 42 -3.50 -2.74 7.78
CA GLU A 42 -2.44 -1.81 8.22
C GLU A 42 -2.98 -0.40 8.38
N GLY A 43 -3.86 0.05 7.48
CA GLY A 43 -4.41 1.42 7.52
C GLY A 43 -5.19 1.71 8.79
N ARG A 44 -5.78 0.68 9.42
CA ARG A 44 -6.48 0.79 10.72
C ARG A 44 -5.55 1.03 11.90
N GLN A 45 -4.23 0.84 11.73
CA GLN A 45 -3.25 1.04 12.79
C GLN A 45 -2.69 2.47 12.80
N VAL A 46 -3.07 3.30 11.82
CA VAL A 46 -2.69 4.71 11.76
C VAL A 46 -3.47 5.49 12.81
N ASP A 47 -2.79 6.36 13.54
CA ASP A 47 -3.44 7.19 14.56
C ASP A 47 -4.55 8.06 13.96
N GLY A 48 -5.67 8.16 14.66
CA GLY A 48 -6.88 8.84 14.19
C GLY A 48 -7.72 8.07 13.16
N VAL A 49 -7.31 6.88 12.70
CA VAL A 49 -8.12 6.06 11.78
C VAL A 49 -9.08 5.15 12.56
N CYS A 50 -10.36 5.51 12.56
CA CYS A 50 -11.46 4.70 13.10
C CYS A 50 -12.50 4.44 12.02
N LEU A 51 -12.47 3.24 11.44
CA LEU A 51 -13.42 2.82 10.39
C LEU A 51 -14.63 2.09 11.00
N ARG A 52 -15.82 2.42 10.52
CA ARG A 52 -17.06 1.67 10.77
C ARG A 52 -17.21 0.57 9.74
N LEU A 53 -18.16 -0.34 9.98
CA LEU A 53 -18.41 -1.46 9.07
C LEU A 53 -18.75 -0.96 7.65
N ASP A 54 -19.58 0.07 7.52
CA ASP A 54 -19.98 0.58 6.20
C ASP A 54 -18.78 1.12 5.40
N ASP A 55 -17.83 1.80 6.06
CA ASP A 55 -16.59 2.28 5.46
C ASP A 55 -15.74 1.11 4.93
N VAL A 56 -15.65 0.03 5.72
CA VAL A 56 -14.93 -1.19 5.35
C VAL A 56 -15.56 -1.84 4.12
N VAL A 57 -16.89 -1.95 4.08
CA VAL A 57 -17.61 -2.59 2.96
C VAL A 57 -17.55 -1.71 1.70
N GLU A 58 -17.64 -0.39 1.84
CA GLU A 58 -17.43 0.55 0.74
C GLU A 58 -16.04 0.41 0.13
N PHE A 59 -14.98 0.42 0.94
CA PHE A 59 -13.61 0.28 0.46
C PHE A 59 -13.31 -1.12 -0.11
N ALA A 60 -13.86 -2.16 0.50
CA ALA A 60 -13.67 -3.53 0.05
C ALA A 60 -14.30 -3.78 -1.32
N ARG A 61 -15.40 -3.11 -1.68
CA ARG A 61 -16.12 -3.35 -2.95
C ARG A 61 -15.26 -3.14 -4.20
N PRO A 62 -14.57 -2.00 -4.40
CA PRO A 62 -13.68 -1.81 -5.55
C PRO A 62 -12.48 -2.78 -5.58
N VAL A 63 -11.90 -3.08 -4.42
CA VAL A 63 -10.68 -3.89 -4.28
C VAL A 63 -10.97 -5.38 -4.48
N ILE A 64 -12.01 -5.89 -3.83
CA ILE A 64 -12.43 -7.30 -3.91
C ILE A 64 -13.25 -7.55 -5.18
N GLY A 65 -14.13 -6.62 -5.57
CA GLY A 65 -14.99 -6.74 -6.74
C GLY A 65 -14.22 -6.85 -8.05
N ARG A 66 -13.08 -6.15 -8.19
CA ARG A 66 -12.18 -6.32 -9.35
C ARG A 66 -11.49 -7.68 -9.43
N ALA A 67 -11.31 -8.36 -8.28
CA ALA A 67 -10.71 -9.69 -8.22
C ALA A 67 -11.73 -10.83 -8.46
N LEU A 68 -13.00 -10.64 -8.07
CA LEU A 68 -14.03 -11.69 -8.16
C LEU A 68 -14.92 -11.64 -9.42
N LEU A 69 -15.05 -10.50 -10.11
CA LEU A 69 -15.91 -10.34 -11.29
C LEU A 69 -15.23 -10.65 -12.64
N ARG A 70 -14.04 -11.26 -12.64
CA ARG A 70 -13.36 -11.77 -13.84
C ARG A 70 -13.54 -13.30 -13.99
N ARG A 71 -14.78 -13.77 -13.88
CA ARG A 71 -15.18 -15.11 -14.32
C ARG A 71 -16.14 -14.99 -15.49
#